data_AF-A0A1J3FZP5-F1
#
_entry.id   AF-A0A1J3FZP5-F1
#
_cell.length_a   1.000
_cell.length_b   1.000
_cell.length_c   1.000
_cell.angle_alpha   90.00
_cell.angle_beta   90.00
_cell.angle_gamma   90.00
#
_symmetry.space_group_name_H-M   'P 1'
#
loop_
_entity.id
_entity.type
_entity.pdbx_description
1 polymer ?
#
loop_
_entity_poly.entity_id
_entity_poly.type
_entity_poly.pdbx_seq_one_letter_code
_entity_poly.pdbx_strand_id
1 'polypeptide(L)'
;MEGNSNWKPNEQGGESTGNNANDWRSKHEPDLRKKVLHVMIEKLKKLFPNHNPNDISEVAARVEDKVYDMATDKDEYLRKLAQKMQVIQEKIKNAQSNNEQSRSSLNGSNTADQAA
;
A
#
# COMPACT_ATOMS: atom_id res chain seq x y z
N MET A 1 -13.46 23.76 23.34
CA MET A 1 -13.15 22.38 22.87
C MET A 1 -14.12 22.08 21.75
N GLU A 2 -13.89 22.66 20.57
CA GLU A 2 -14.76 22.44 19.43
C GLU A 2 -14.28 21.21 18.65
N GLY A 3 -15.18 20.23 18.58
CA GLY A 3 -14.93 18.94 17.95
C GLY A 3 -14.62 19.11 16.47
N ASN A 4 -13.40 18.74 16.09
CA ASN A 4 -13.10 18.42 14.71
C ASN A 4 -13.87 17.15 14.34
N SER A 5 -14.65 17.20 13.26
CA SER A 5 -15.22 16.02 12.61
C SER A 5 -15.47 16.37 11.15
N ASN A 6 -14.39 16.75 10.46
CA ASN A 6 -14.35 16.78 9.00
C ASN A 6 -14.11 15.35 8.52
N TRP A 7 -15.16 14.51 8.50
CA TRP A 7 -15.14 13.26 7.77
C TRP A 7 -16.25 13.34 6.72
N LYS A 8 -15.86 13.80 5.54
CA LYS A 8 -16.65 13.58 4.33
C LYS A 8 -16.20 12.24 3.77
N PRO A 9 -17.06 11.21 3.66
CA PRO A 9 -16.76 10.11 2.77
C PRO A 9 -16.73 10.70 1.36
N ASN A 10 -15.60 10.58 0.68
CA ASN A 10 -15.49 10.92 -0.73
C ASN A 10 -16.22 9.83 -1.53
N GLU A 11 -17.55 9.85 -1.48
CA GLU A 11 -18.44 9.20 -2.43
C GLU A 11 -18.45 10.05 -3.70
N GLN A 12 -17.36 9.99 -4.46
CA GLN A 12 -17.41 10.34 -5.87
C GLN A 12 -17.70 9.06 -6.65
N GLY A 13 -18.91 8.55 -6.45
CA GLY A 13 -19.61 7.76 -7.44
C GLY A 13 -20.45 8.71 -8.27
N GLY A 14 -20.15 8.83 -9.56
CA GLY A 14 -21.05 9.45 -10.53
C GLY A 14 -20.39 10.39 -11.53
N GLU A 15 -19.77 9.82 -12.57
CA GLU A 15 -19.95 10.32 -13.93
C GLU A 15 -19.45 9.29 -14.95
N SER A 16 -20.35 8.40 -15.35
CA SER A 16 -20.24 7.70 -16.63
C SER A 16 -20.39 8.72 -17.75
N THR A 17 -19.30 9.25 -18.29
CA THR A 17 -19.32 9.91 -19.61
C THR A 17 -17.94 9.86 -20.25
N GLY A 18 -17.80 9.05 -21.30
CA GLY A 18 -16.73 9.24 -22.28
C GLY A 18 -16.05 7.97 -22.77
N ASN A 19 -16.74 7.25 -23.67
CA ASN A 19 -16.19 6.32 -24.67
C ASN A 19 -16.10 4.84 -24.28
N ASN A 20 -17.19 4.14 -24.59
CA ASN A 20 -17.20 2.74 -25.04
C ASN A 20 -16.23 2.53 -26.22
N ALA A 21 -14.93 2.32 -25.97
CA ALA A 21 -13.98 1.97 -27.03
C ALA A 21 -13.31 0.60 -26.84
N ASN A 22 -13.16 0.11 -25.61
CA ASN A 22 -12.70 -1.26 -25.37
C ASN A 22 -13.02 -1.62 -23.92
N ASP A 23 -14.07 -2.41 -23.68
CA ASP A 23 -14.39 -2.98 -22.36
C ASP A 23 -13.15 -3.74 -21.86
N TRP A 24 -12.27 -3.02 -21.15
CA TRP A 24 -10.94 -3.50 -20.76
C TRP A 24 -11.02 -4.69 -19.80
N ARG A 25 -12.23 -4.86 -19.26
CA ARG A 25 -12.69 -5.92 -18.38
C ARG A 25 -13.10 -7.21 -19.12
N SER A 26 -13.44 -7.15 -20.40
CA SER A 26 -14.01 -8.31 -21.12
C SER A 26 -13.02 -9.19 -21.89
N LYS A 27 -11.84 -8.69 -22.31
CA LYS A 27 -11.00 -9.43 -23.28
C LYS A 27 -9.87 -10.29 -22.70
N HIS A 28 -9.27 -9.92 -21.57
CA HIS A 28 -8.07 -10.60 -21.02
C HIS A 28 -7.98 -10.53 -19.47
N GLU A 29 -9.09 -10.24 -18.80
CA GLU A 29 -9.12 -9.87 -17.39
C GLU A 29 -8.66 -10.94 -16.39
N PRO A 30 -9.01 -12.24 -16.50
CA PRO A 30 -8.64 -13.19 -15.46
C PRO A 30 -7.12 -13.45 -15.42
N ASP A 31 -6.45 -13.42 -16.57
CA ASP A 31 -5.00 -13.61 -16.63
C ASP A 31 -4.26 -12.34 -16.21
N LEU A 32 -4.74 -11.16 -16.63
CA LEU A 32 -4.18 -9.88 -16.22
C LEU A 32 -4.31 -9.66 -14.71
N ARG A 33 -5.51 -9.83 -14.13
CA ARG A 33 -5.73 -9.69 -12.68
C ARG A 33 -4.89 -10.70 -11.91
N LYS A 34 -4.82 -11.96 -12.36
CA LYS A 34 -3.95 -12.97 -11.73
C LYS A 34 -2.48 -12.57 -11.77
N LYS A 35 -1.97 -12.10 -12.90
CA LYS A 35 -0.57 -11.66 -13.03
C LYS A 35 -0.27 -10.45 -12.16
N VAL A 36 -1.20 -9.49 -12.13
CA VAL A 36 -1.10 -8.30 -11.28
C VAL A 36 -1.10 -8.68 -9.80
N LEU A 37 -2.04 -9.51 -9.36
CA LEU A 37 -2.10 -10.05 -8.01
C LEU A 37 -0.81 -10.78 -7.65
N HIS A 38 -0.32 -11.67 -8.54
CA HIS A 38 0.92 -12.41 -8.31
C HIS A 38 2.11 -11.48 -8.11
N VAL A 39 2.28 -10.45 -8.97
CA VAL A 39 3.35 -9.46 -8.82
C VAL A 39 3.19 -8.66 -7.53
N MET A 40 1.96 -8.32 -7.13
CA MET A 40 1.72 -7.61 -5.87
C MET A 40 2.06 -8.47 -4.66
N ILE A 41 1.64 -9.74 -4.64
CA ILE A 41 1.94 -10.69 -3.56
C ILE A 41 3.44 -10.86 -3.42
N GLU A 42 4.16 -11.07 -4.52
CA GLU A 42 5.62 -11.25 -4.50
C GLU A 42 6.36 -10.00 -4.01
N LYS A 43 5.89 -8.79 -4.38
CA LYS A 43 6.44 -7.54 -3.85
C LYS A 43 6.15 -7.39 -2.36
N LEU A 44 4.90 -7.62 -1.94
CA LEU A 44 4.51 -7.50 -0.54
C LEU A 44 5.22 -8.53 0.34
N LYS A 45 5.44 -9.77 -0.12
CA LYS A 45 6.24 -10.78 0.61
C LYS A 45 7.67 -10.32 0.87
N LYS A 46 8.30 -9.64 -0.08
CA LYS A 46 9.64 -9.05 0.12
C LYS A 46 9.63 -7.91 1.13
N LEU A 47 8.54 -7.15 1.20
CA LEU A 47 8.38 -6.02 2.13
C LEU A 47 7.94 -6.48 3.53
N PHE A 48 7.21 -7.60 3.63
CA PHE A 48 6.69 -8.19 4.85
C PHE A 48 7.25 -9.61 5.07
N PRO A 49 8.57 -9.78 5.27
CA PRO A 49 9.16 -11.10 5.45
C PRO A 49 8.69 -11.83 6.72
N ASN A 50 8.12 -11.10 7.69
CA ASN A 50 7.65 -11.64 8.95
C ASN A 50 6.14 -11.95 8.99
N HIS A 51 5.40 -11.62 7.92
CA HIS A 51 3.94 -11.79 7.89
C HIS A 51 3.55 -13.04 7.11
N ASN A 52 2.40 -13.64 7.43
CA ASN A 52 1.99 -14.85 6.73
C ASN A 52 1.64 -14.56 5.26
N PRO A 53 1.98 -15.47 4.32
CA PRO A 53 1.69 -15.30 2.90
C PRO A 53 0.19 -15.20 2.59
N ASN A 54 -0.66 -15.80 3.44
CA ASN A 54 -2.11 -15.73 3.29
C ASN A 54 -2.63 -14.32 3.55
N ASP A 55 -2.20 -13.69 4.65
CA ASP A 55 -2.58 -12.31 4.97
C ASP A 55 -2.08 -11.33 3.90
N ILE A 56 -0.84 -11.54 3.41
CA ILE A 56 -0.28 -10.73 2.32
C ILE A 56 -1.13 -10.85 1.05
N SER A 57 -1.61 -12.05 0.74
CA SER A 57 -2.47 -12.30 -0.42
C SER A 57 -3.84 -11.66 -0.26
N GLU A 58 -4.42 -11.70 0.94
CA GLU A 58 -5.68 -11.02 1.23
C GLU A 58 -5.55 -9.50 1.07
N VAL A 59 -4.47 -8.90 1.59
CA VAL A 59 -4.20 -7.46 1.42
C VAL A 59 -4.00 -7.11 -0.05
N ALA A 60 -3.21 -7.90 -0.79
CA ALA A 60 -3.00 -7.71 -2.22
C ALA A 60 -4.32 -7.73 -3.00
N ALA A 61 -5.17 -8.72 -2.72
CA ALA A 61 -6.49 -8.86 -3.32
C ALA A 61 -7.39 -7.66 -3.02
N ARG A 62 -7.46 -7.21 -1.77
CA ARG A 62 -8.26 -6.02 -1.39
C ARG A 62 -7.79 -4.74 -2.05
N VAL A 63 -6.48 -4.54 -2.19
CA VAL A 63 -5.92 -3.35 -2.86
C VAL A 63 -6.24 -3.39 -4.35
N GLU A 64 -6.02 -4.53 -4.98
CA GLU A 64 -6.30 -4.75 -6.39
C GLU A 64 -7.78 -4.56 -6.72
N ASP A 65 -8.67 -5.13 -5.91
CA ASP A 65 -10.11 -5.08 -6.10
C ASP A 65 -10.67 -3.66 -6.00
N LYS A 66 -10.18 -2.87 -5.03
CA LYS A 66 -10.51 -1.45 -4.96
C LYS A 66 -10.06 -0.68 -6.19
N VAL A 67 -8.84 -0.94 -6.68
CA VAL A 67 -8.32 -0.23 -7.87
C VAL A 67 -9.07 -0.66 -9.13
N TYR A 68 -9.44 -1.93 -9.22
CA TYR A 68 -10.26 -2.48 -10.27
C TYR A 68 -11.60 -1.75 -10.34
N ASP A 69 -12.33 -1.65 -9.23
CA ASP A 69 -13.60 -0.92 -9.15
C ASP A 69 -13.46 0.57 -9.55
N MET A 70 -12.42 1.24 -9.05
CA MET A 70 -12.17 2.66 -9.30
C MET A 70 -11.60 3.00 -10.69
N ALA A 71 -11.17 2.02 -11.49
CA ALA A 71 -10.52 2.28 -12.77
C ALA A 71 -11.53 2.29 -13.92
N THR A 72 -11.43 3.30 -14.79
CA THR A 72 -12.24 3.36 -16.02
C THR A 72 -11.55 2.67 -17.20
N ASP A 73 -10.23 2.52 -17.16
CA ASP A 73 -9.40 2.00 -18.24
C ASP A 73 -8.23 1.15 -17.73
N LYS A 74 -7.70 0.26 -18.58
CA LYS A 74 -6.55 -0.62 -18.25
C LYS A 74 -5.31 0.16 -17.82
N ASP A 75 -5.03 1.27 -18.49
CA ASP A 75 -3.84 2.08 -18.20
C ASP A 75 -3.99 2.78 -16.84
N GLU A 76 -5.18 3.32 -16.56
CA GLU A 76 -5.50 3.92 -15.28
C GLU A 76 -5.44 2.88 -14.15
N TYR A 77 -5.96 1.68 -14.39
CA TYR A 77 -5.86 0.56 -13.46
C TYR A 77 -4.41 0.25 -13.10
N LEU A 78 -3.53 0.06 -14.09
CA LEU A 78 -2.11 -0.24 -13.85
C LEU A 78 -1.39 0.91 -13.14
N ARG A 79 -1.68 2.17 -13.53
CA ARG A 79 -1.10 3.36 -12.91
C ARG A 79 -1.52 3.51 -11.44
N LYS A 80 -2.81 3.41 -11.14
CA LYS A 80 -3.35 3.48 -9.77
C LYS A 80 -2.78 2.36 -8.91
N LEU A 81 -2.64 1.17 -9.47
CA LEU A 81 -2.07 0.03 -8.77
C LEU A 81 -0.58 0.23 -8.43
N ALA A 82 0.21 0.71 -9.39
CA ALA A 82 1.61 1.06 -9.18
C ALA A 82 1.76 2.14 -8.09
N GLN A 83 0.89 3.16 -8.10
CA GLN A 83 0.87 4.19 -7.05
C GLN A 83 0.54 3.60 -5.67
N LYS A 84 -0.49 2.75 -5.56
CA LYS A 84 -0.83 2.10 -4.28
C LYS A 84 0.33 1.25 -3.76
N MET A 85 1.01 0.52 -4.64
CA MET A 85 2.19 -0.27 -4.28
C MET A 85 3.34 0.60 -3.79
N GLN A 86 3.63 1.74 -4.44
CA GLN A 86 4.69 2.65 -3.99
C GLN A 86 4.39 3.25 -2.61
N VAL A 87 3.15 3.65 -2.34
CA VAL A 87 2.76 4.17 -1.03
C VAL A 87 2.93 3.10 0.05
N ILE A 88 2.52 1.85 -0.21
CA ILE A 88 2.70 0.74 0.73
C ILE A 88 4.20 0.52 0.99
N GLN A 89 5.03 0.50 -0.05
CA GLN A 89 6.48 0.36 0.06
C GLN A 89 7.11 1.47 0.93
N GLU A 90 6.73 2.73 0.68
CA GLU A 90 7.29 3.87 1.43
C GLU A 90 6.87 3.84 2.90
N LYS A 91 5.61 3.50 3.19
CA LYS A 91 5.11 3.37 4.57
C LYS A 91 5.82 2.26 5.34
N ILE A 92 6.08 1.12 4.71
CA ILE A 92 6.81 0.02 5.34
C ILE A 92 8.26 0.42 5.59
N LYS A 93 8.94 1.00 4.58
CA LYS A 93 10.32 1.45 4.72
C LYS A 93 10.46 2.47 5.84
N ASN A 94 9.52 3.42 5.94
CA ASN A 94 9.51 4.40 7.02
C ASN A 94 9.25 3.74 8.39
N ALA A 95 8.30 2.79 8.49
CA ALA A 95 8.05 2.05 9.72
C ALA A 95 9.27 1.23 10.18
N GLN A 96 10.03 0.66 9.25
CA GLN A 96 11.30 -0.01 9.53
C GLN A 96 12.37 0.99 10.00
N SER A 97 12.56 2.13 9.33
CA SER A 97 13.55 3.13 9.77
C SER A 97 13.26 3.74 11.15
N ASN A 98 11.99 3.87 11.53
CA ASN A 98 11.63 4.36 12.88
C ASN A 98 11.94 3.34 13.99
N ASN A 99 12.08 2.05 13.68
CA ASN A 99 12.43 1.04 14.69
C ASN A 99 13.92 1.05 15.06
N GLU A 100 14.79 1.57 14.19
CA GLU A 100 16.24 1.64 14.42
C GLU A 100 16.64 2.85 15.26
N GLN A 101 15.86 3.95 15.23
CA GLN A 101 16.15 5.13 16.05
C GLN A 101 15.80 4.97 17.53
N SER A 102 15.01 3.95 17.90
CA SER A 102 14.64 3.71 19.32
C SER A 102 15.65 2.88 20.10
N ARG A 103 16.70 2.33 19.47
CA ARG A 103 17.73 1.51 20.16
C ARG A 103 19.04 2.24 20.42
N SER A 104 19.17 3.51 19.99
CA SER A 104 20.44 4.26 20.06
C SER A 104 20.47 5.38 21.11
N SER A 105 19.60 5.34 22.13
CA SER A 105 19.53 6.42 23.16
C SER A 105 19.91 6.00 24.57
N LEU A 106 20.38 4.76 24.80
CA LEU A 106 20.75 4.28 26.15
C LEU A 106 22.14 3.64 26.16
N ASN A 107 23.18 4.40 25.82
CA ASN A 107 24.52 4.10 26.31
C ASN A 107 25.38 5.37 26.37
N GLY A 108 24.84 6.40 27.02
CA GLY A 108 25.61 7.56 27.47
C GLY A 108 26.42 7.16 28.69
N SER A 109 27.72 7.04 28.49
CA SER A 109 28.76 6.62 29.42
C SER A 109 28.71 7.33 30.77
N ASN A 110 28.49 6.59 31.86
CA ASN A 110 28.85 7.03 33.19
C ASN A 110 30.28 6.54 33.46
N THR A 111 31.27 7.27 32.97
CA THR A 111 32.66 7.11 33.41
C THR A 111 32.71 7.54 34.87
N ALA A 112 32.88 6.59 35.78
CA ALA A 112 33.19 6.86 37.18
C ALA A 112 34.63 7.36 37.26
N ASP A 113 34.81 8.68 37.16
CA ASP A 113 36.01 9.38 37.58
C ASP A 113 35.69 10.17 38.83
N GLN A 114 36.07 9.65 39.99
CA GLN A 114 36.43 10.45 41.16
C GLN A 114 37.48 9.64 41.95
N ALA A 115 38.74 9.95 41.68
CA ALA A 115 39.86 9.69 42.56
C ALA A 115 40.16 10.99 43.34
N ALA A 116 40.11 10.92 44.67
CA ALA A 116 40.96 11.65 45.63
C ALA A 116 40.48 11.38 47.06
#